data_AF-A0A926JM32-F1
#
_entry.id   AF-A0A926JM32-F1
#
_cell.length_a   1.000
_cell.length_b   1.000
_cell.length_c   1.000
_cell.angle_alpha   90.00
_cell.angle_beta   90.00
_cell.angle_gamma   90.00
#
_symmetry.space_group_name_H-M   'P 1'
#
loop_
_entity.id
_entity.type
_entity.pdbx_description
1 polymer ?
#
loop_
_entity_poly.entity_id
_entity_poly.type
_entity_poly.pdbx_seq_one_letter_code
_entity_poly.pdbx_strand_id
1 'polypeptide(L)'
;MTAKLDYQWHLRELMATRGMFSTTDLRPLLAERGISLSASQVFRLVTEKPERLSMKTLMALLDILGCRMDELIEPVRATGQQRKAASGETTATAAAEVPEPGVGSFRPKRARIL
;
A
#
# COMPACT_ATOMS: atom_id res chain seq x y z
N MET A 1 -2.36 8.88 27.06
CA MET A 1 -1.85 8.98 25.67
C MET A 1 -2.74 8.11 24.78
N THR A 2 -3.45 8.68 23.81
CA THR A 2 -4.30 7.92 22.89
C THR A 2 -3.39 7.18 21.90
N ALA A 3 -3.49 5.85 21.84
CA ALA A 3 -2.75 5.08 20.85
C ALA A 3 -3.15 5.52 19.44
N LYS A 4 -2.17 5.77 18.58
CA LYS A 4 -2.45 6.09 17.18
C LYS A 4 -2.92 4.80 16.49
N LEU A 5 -4.18 4.81 16.07
CA LEU A 5 -4.86 3.69 15.41
C LEU A 5 -4.46 3.68 13.94
N ASP A 6 -4.02 2.54 13.42
CA ASP A 6 -3.75 2.33 12.00
C ASP A 6 -4.24 0.92 11.60
N TYR A 7 -4.20 0.59 10.31
CA TYR A 7 -4.71 -0.69 9.79
C TYR A 7 -4.11 -1.02 8.41
N GLN A 8 -4.04 -2.30 8.06
CA GLN A 8 -3.67 -2.77 6.73
C GLN A 8 -4.92 -3.13 5.94
N TRP A 9 -4.88 -2.89 4.63
CA TRP A 9 -5.99 -3.13 3.72
C TRP A 9 -5.63 -4.20 2.70
N HIS A 10 -6.30 -5.35 2.79
CA HIS A 10 -5.91 -6.57 2.09
C HIS A 10 -6.79 -6.90 0.87
N LEU A 11 -7.62 -5.96 0.41
CA LEU A 11 -8.61 -6.25 -0.64
C LEU A 11 -7.99 -6.84 -1.91
N ARG A 12 -6.87 -6.30 -2.38
CA ARG A 12 -6.22 -6.78 -3.61
C ARG A 12 -5.73 -8.23 -3.49
N GLU A 13 -5.16 -8.59 -2.34
CA GLU A 13 -4.70 -9.95 -2.06
C GLU A 13 -5.88 -10.91 -1.98
N LEU A 14 -6.92 -10.53 -1.24
CA LEU A 14 -8.15 -11.30 -1.12
C LEU A 14 -8.88 -11.49 -2.46
N MET A 15 -8.83 -10.50 -3.35
CA MET A 15 -9.32 -10.65 -4.73
C MET A 15 -8.51 -11.71 -5.49
N ALA A 16 -7.17 -11.64 -5.43
CA ALA A 16 -6.31 -12.59 -6.12
C ALA A 16 -6.50 -14.04 -5.64
N THR A 17 -6.64 -14.26 -4.34
CA THR A 17 -6.96 -15.59 -3.75
C THR A 17 -8.26 -16.19 -4.29
N ARG A 18 -9.15 -15.35 -4.84
CA ARG A 18 -10.44 -15.74 -5.44
C ARG A 18 -10.43 -15.71 -6.95
N GLY A 19 -9.26 -15.59 -7.58
CA GLY A 19 -9.12 -15.53 -9.02
C GLY A 19 -9.62 -14.22 -9.65
N MET A 20 -9.85 -13.17 -8.85
CA MET A 20 -10.17 -11.83 -9.34
C MET A 20 -8.89 -11.02 -9.49
N PHE A 21 -8.51 -10.72 -10.73
CA PHE A 21 -7.27 -10.01 -11.03
C PHE A 21 -7.49 -8.59 -11.54
N SER A 22 -8.74 -8.21 -11.80
CA SER A 22 -9.14 -6.90 -12.29
C SER A 22 -10.26 -6.29 -11.45
N THR A 23 -10.31 -4.96 -11.43
CA THR A 23 -11.41 -4.20 -10.81
C THR A 23 -12.75 -4.43 -11.53
N THR A 24 -12.71 -4.86 -12.79
CA THR A 24 -13.88 -5.26 -13.57
C THR A 24 -14.54 -6.54 -13.07
N ASP A 25 -13.80 -7.39 -12.35
CA ASP A 25 -14.36 -8.61 -11.75
C ASP A 25 -15.18 -8.26 -10.50
N LEU A 26 -14.74 -7.24 -9.75
CA LEU A 26 -15.39 -6.82 -8.51
C LEU A 26 -16.59 -5.88 -8.73
N ARG A 27 -16.52 -4.98 -9.71
CA ARG A 27 -17.54 -3.93 -9.91
C ARG A 27 -18.96 -4.48 -10.15
N PRO A 28 -19.18 -5.50 -11.02
CA PRO A 28 -20.51 -6.07 -11.23
C PRO A 28 -21.08 -6.69 -9.95
N LEU A 29 -20.25 -7.40 -9.19
CA LEU A 29 -20.64 -8.06 -7.94
C LEU A 29 -21.08 -7.04 -6.88
N LEU A 30 -20.41 -5.88 -6.81
CA LEU A 30 -20.85 -4.77 -5.96
C LEU A 30 -22.19 -4.19 -6.42
N ALA A 31 -22.38 -4.04 -7.73
CA ALA A 31 -23.62 -3.51 -8.31
C ALA A 31 -24.82 -4.43 -8.05
N GLU A 32 -24.63 -5.76 -8.11
CA GLU A 32 -25.66 -6.76 -7.75
C GLU A 32 -26.18 -6.59 -6.32
N ARG A 33 -25.37 -6.03 -5.42
CA ARG A 33 -25.77 -5.74 -4.02
C ARG A 33 -26.24 -4.30 -3.82
N GLY A 34 -26.53 -3.60 -4.90
CA GLY A 34 -26.97 -2.22 -4.90
C GLY A 34 -25.89 -1.25 -4.40
N ILE A 35 -24.62 -1.52 -4.72
CA ILE A 35 -23.49 -0.61 -4.50
C ILE A 35 -22.95 -0.18 -5.85
N SER A 36 -23.42 0.99 -6.31
CA SER A 36 -22.97 1.59 -7.55
C SER A 36 -21.74 2.48 -7.30
N LEU A 37 -20.56 1.96 -7.59
CA LEU A 37 -19.30 2.71 -7.58
C LEU A 37 -18.79 2.94 -9.01
N SER A 38 -18.22 4.12 -9.26
CA SER A 38 -17.53 4.40 -10.52
C SER A 38 -16.27 3.53 -10.67
N ALA A 39 -15.77 3.37 -11.90
CA ALA A 39 -14.55 2.62 -12.15
C ALA A 39 -13.36 3.14 -11.34
N SER A 40 -13.22 4.47 -11.23
CA SER A 40 -12.16 5.10 -10.44
C SER A 40 -12.33 4.87 -8.94
N GLN A 41 -13.56 4.83 -8.44
CA GLN A 41 -13.83 4.51 -7.03
C GLN A 41 -13.46 3.06 -6.71
N VAL A 42 -13.80 2.11 -7.58
CA VAL A 42 -13.41 0.70 -7.41
C VAL A 42 -11.89 0.57 -7.51
N PHE A 43 -11.25 1.24 -8.45
CA PHE A 43 -9.79 1.24 -8.58
C PHE A 43 -9.10 1.75 -7.31
N ARG A 44 -9.54 2.88 -6.77
CA ARG A 44 -9.01 3.40 -5.50
C ARG A 44 -9.28 2.47 -4.34
N LEU A 45 -10.48 1.88 -4.27
CA LEU A 45 -10.82 0.90 -3.24
C LEU A 45 -9.88 -0.30 -3.25
N VAL A 46 -9.40 -0.75 -4.42
CA VAL A 46 -8.49 -1.89 -4.55
C VAL A 46 -7.02 -1.51 -4.35
N THR A 47 -6.62 -0.31 -4.76
CA THR A 47 -5.20 0.09 -4.78
C THR A 47 -4.76 0.99 -3.63
N GLU A 48 -5.69 1.65 -2.95
CA GLU A 48 -5.44 2.59 -1.85
C GLU A 48 -6.09 2.11 -0.55
N LYS A 49 -5.60 2.64 0.57
CA LYS A 49 -6.20 2.45 1.89
C LYS A 49 -7.36 3.44 2.09
N PRO A 50 -8.62 3.00 2.25
CA PRO A 50 -9.77 3.91 2.30
C PRO A 50 -9.91 4.62 3.65
N GLU A 51 -9.78 5.94 3.71
CA GLU A 51 -10.03 6.69 4.96
C GLU A 51 -11.49 6.61 5.43
N ARG A 52 -12.43 6.48 4.48
CA ARG A 52 -13.86 6.37 4.73
C ARG A 52 -14.44 5.30 3.83
N LEU A 53 -15.21 4.39 4.43
CA LEU A 53 -15.93 3.33 3.75
C LEU A 53 -17.34 3.23 4.33
N SER A 54 -18.34 3.04 3.47
CA SER A 54 -19.70 2.79 3.95
C SER A 54 -19.80 1.37 4.53
N MET A 55 -20.60 1.21 5.59
CA MET A 55 -20.82 -0.12 6.17
C MET A 55 -21.44 -1.09 5.16
N LYS A 56 -22.30 -0.59 4.26
CA LYS A 56 -22.89 -1.39 3.18
C LYS A 56 -21.80 -1.95 2.24
N THR A 57 -20.84 -1.11 1.86
CA THR A 57 -19.71 -1.53 1.02
C THR A 57 -18.86 -2.57 1.73
N LEU A 58 -18.55 -2.37 3.02
CA LEU A 58 -17.80 -3.35 3.79
C LEU A 58 -18.52 -4.72 3.79
N MET A 59 -19.81 -4.74 4.15
CA MET A 59 -20.58 -5.99 4.19
C MET A 59 -20.64 -6.69 2.83
N ALA A 60 -20.77 -5.94 1.74
CA ALA A 60 -20.76 -6.53 0.41
C ALA A 60 -19.40 -7.10 0.03
N LEU A 61 -18.29 -6.45 0.39
CA LEU A 61 -16.96 -7.01 0.18
C LEU A 61 -16.78 -8.31 0.96
N LEU A 62 -17.18 -8.34 2.23
CA LEU A 62 -17.11 -9.55 3.04
C LEU A 62 -17.95 -10.69 2.45
N ASP A 63 -19.13 -10.40 1.89
CA ASP A 63 -19.98 -11.40 1.23
C ASP A 63 -19.41 -11.88 -0.12
N ILE A 64 -19.01 -10.96 -1.00
CA ILE A 64 -18.44 -11.27 -2.32
C ILE A 64 -17.19 -12.14 -2.17
N LEU A 65 -16.39 -11.80 -1.16
CA LEU A 65 -15.17 -12.53 -0.85
C LEU A 65 -15.51 -13.77 0.00
N GLY A 66 -16.51 -13.75 0.87
CA GLY A 66 -16.65 -14.80 1.88
C GLY A 66 -15.41 -14.83 2.79
N CYS A 67 -14.97 -13.66 3.26
CA CYS A 67 -13.89 -13.52 4.24
C CYS A 67 -14.42 -12.90 5.53
N ARG A 68 -13.62 -13.04 6.59
CA ARG A 68 -13.84 -12.36 7.86
C ARG A 68 -13.31 -10.92 7.79
N MET A 69 -13.80 -10.09 8.71
CA MET A 69 -13.42 -8.67 8.77
C MET A 69 -11.92 -8.46 9.00
N ASP A 70 -11.29 -9.28 9.85
CA ASP A 70 -9.86 -9.19 10.17
C ASP A 70 -8.95 -9.58 8.99
N GLU A 71 -9.44 -10.44 8.09
CA GLU A 71 -8.73 -10.78 6.86
C GLU A 71 -8.71 -9.61 5.87
N LEU A 72 -9.76 -8.77 5.88
CA LEU A 72 -9.88 -7.61 4.99
C LEU A 72 -9.23 -6.34 5.58
N ILE A 73 -9.42 -6.12 6.88
CA ILE A 73 -8.94 -4.96 7.64
C ILE A 73 -8.19 -5.47 8.86
N GLU A 74 -6.87 -5.48 8.80
CA GLU A 74 -6.03 -5.90 9.91
C GLU A 74 -5.62 -4.67 10.74
N PRO A 75 -6.05 -4.55 12.02
CA PRO A 75 -5.67 -3.42 12.86
C PRO A 75 -4.18 -3.47 13.20
N VAL A 76 -3.44 -2.40 12.91
CA VAL A 76 -2.02 -2.29 13.29
C VAL A 76 -1.81 -1.17 14.29
N ARG A 77 -0.92 -1.39 15.26
CA ARG A 77 -0.48 -0.33 16.15
C ARG A 77 0.39 0.61 15.32
N ALA A 78 0.05 1.89 15.27
CA ALA A 78 0.90 2.85 14.58
C ALA A 78 2.21 3.01 15.35
N THR A 79 3.23 2.24 14.97
CA THR A 79 4.61 2.52 15.35
C THR A 79 4.99 3.82 14.65
N GLY A 80 5.42 4.83 15.40
CA GLY A 80 5.79 6.13 14.85
C GLY A 80 6.64 5.93 13.60
N GLN A 81 6.15 6.45 12.47
CA GLN A 81 6.76 6.32 11.16
C GLN A 81 8.24 6.70 11.30
N GLN A 82 9.14 5.71 11.37
CA GLN A 82 10.55 5.99 11.25
C GLN A 82 10.67 6.59 9.85
N ARG A 83 10.90 7.91 9.80
CA ARG A 83 11.40 8.54 8.59
C ARG A 83 12.52 7.62 8.12
N LYS A 84 12.38 7.05 6.92
CA LYS A 84 13.54 6.51 6.22
C LYS A 84 14.52 7.66 6.10
N ALA A 85 15.40 7.79 7.08
CA ALA A 85 16.64 8.50 6.90
C ALA A 85 17.28 7.84 5.69
N ALA A 86 17.62 8.65 4.69
CA ALA A 86 18.41 8.19 3.56
C ALA A 86 19.70 7.60 4.12
N SER A 87 19.73 6.28 4.30
CA SER A 87 20.93 5.57 4.71
C SER A 87 21.72 5.32 3.44
N GLY A 88 22.56 6.30 3.11
CA GLY A 88 23.80 5.99 2.42
C GLY A 88 24.63 5.09 3.32
N GLU A 89 25.01 3.94 2.76
CA GLU A 89 26.26 3.20 2.98
C GLU A 89 26.88 3.18 4.39
N THR A 90 26.95 1.98 4.99
CA THR A 90 28.20 1.18 5.09
C THR A 90 28.10 0.19 6.25
N THR A 91 28.10 -1.10 5.97
CA THR A 91 28.82 -2.07 6.82
C THR A 91 29.44 -3.11 5.92
N ALA A 92 30.77 -3.07 5.93
CA ALA A 92 31.68 -3.88 5.16
C ALA A 92 31.66 -5.35 5.62
N THR A 93 31.61 -6.28 4.66
CA THR A 93 32.20 -7.60 4.81
C THR A 93 33.60 -7.52 4.20
N ALA A 94 34.61 -7.82 4.99
CA ALA A 94 36.00 -7.79 4.59
C ALA A 94 36.32 -8.91 3.58
N ALA A 95 36.87 -8.54 2.42
CA ALA A 95 37.95 -9.26 1.74
C ALA A 95 38.47 -8.44 0.54
N ALA A 96 39.73 -8.01 0.65
CA ALA A 96 40.73 -7.83 -0.41
C ALA A 96 40.43 -6.99 -1.69
N GLU A 97 41.32 -6.00 -1.88
CA GLU A 97 41.89 -5.51 -3.16
C GLU A 97 41.30 -4.25 -3.86
N VAL A 98 42.09 -3.16 -3.72
CA VAL A 98 42.35 -1.99 -4.61
C VAL A 98 41.17 -1.11 -5.10
N PRO A 99 41.09 0.19 -4.75
CA PRO A 99 40.02 1.08 -5.20
C PRO A 99 40.37 1.78 -6.53
N GLU A 100 39.70 1.40 -7.61
CA GLU A 100 39.58 2.23 -8.81
C GLU A 100 38.52 3.33 -8.57
N PRO A 101 38.76 4.60 -8.91
CA PRO A 101 37.79 5.67 -8.68
C PRO A 101 36.63 5.57 -9.69
N GLY A 102 35.52 5.00 -9.24
CA GLY A 102 34.27 4.94 -10.01
C GLY A 102 33.71 6.33 -10.33
N VAL A 103 33.08 6.42 -11.51
CA VAL A 103 32.52 7.64 -12.16
C VAL A 103 31.33 8.28 -11.41
N GLY A 104 31.22 8.09 -10.09
CA GLY A 104 30.14 8.62 -9.23
C GLY A 104 30.49 9.87 -8.42
N SER A 105 31.77 10.28 -8.36
CA SER A 105 32.22 11.33 -7.43
C SER A 105 32.02 12.77 -7.93
N PHE A 106 31.60 12.98 -9.18
CA PHE A 106 31.31 14.30 -9.71
C PHE A 106 29.83 14.68 -9.49
N ARG A 107 29.49 15.07 -8.26
CA ARG A 107 28.19 15.68 -7.96
C ARG A 107 28.27 17.20 -8.15
N PRO A 108 27.63 17.80 -9.16
CA PRO A 108 27.75 19.22 -9.43
C PRO A 108 27.15 20.06 -8.28
N LYS A 109 27.84 21.17 -7.94
CA LYS A 109 27.42 22.13 -6.92
C LYS A 109 26.25 22.96 -7.48
N ARG A 110 25.14 23.07 -6.74
CA ARG A 110 23.97 23.88 -7.17
C ARG A 110 24.36 25.36 -7.34
N ALA A 111 24.07 25.93 -8.50
CA ALA A 111 24.23 27.36 -8.75
C ALA A 111 23.24 28.18 -7.91
N ARG A 112 23.69 29.35 -7.42
CA ARG A 112 22.82 30.40 -6.88
C ARG A 112 22.70 31.49 -7.93
N ILE A 113 21.48 31.89 -8.24
CA ILE A 113 21.15 32.97 -9.17
C ILE A 113 21.01 34.24 -8.32
N LEU A 114 21.68 35.33 -8.72
CA LEU A 114 21.55 36.68 -8.16
C LEU A 114 20.58 37.49 -9.01
#